data_AF-A0A6P1DY86-F1
#
_entry.id   AF-A0A6P1DY86-F1
#
_cell.length_a   1.000
_cell.length_b   1.000
_cell.length_c   1.000
_cell.angle_alpha   90.00
_cell.angle_beta   90.00
_cell.angle_gamma   90.00
#
_symmetry.space_group_name_H-M   'P 1'
#
loop_
_entity.id
_entity.type
_entity.pdbx_description
1 polymer ?
#
loop_
_entity_poly.entity_id
_entity_poly.type
_entity_poly.pdbx_seq_one_letter_code
_entity_poly.pdbx_strand_id
1 'polypeptide(L)'
;MTRLEAAYGGPSQSGFGSAVFRQVLKDGDDLTQAALSTYRTFVGQRWQRYGEAAWMGPWRAVYAREPSARPDIDTELRGIADPDARQSVPMILDNIEGAEAGRAALSAVFDDPTVTELRVFNLGDGAAMSGLLVAGRCGDSGETTYLVFLMD
;
A
#
# COMPACT_ATOMS: atom_id res chain seq x y z
N MET A 1 16.72 -5.98 -6.27
CA MET A 1 15.30 -6.13 -6.65
C MET A 1 14.71 -7.24 -5.82
N THR A 2 13.64 -6.94 -5.09
CA THR A 2 12.95 -7.91 -4.23
C THR A 2 11.87 -8.67 -4.98
N ARG A 3 11.36 -9.76 -4.39
CA ARG A 3 10.23 -10.51 -4.97
C ARG A 3 8.98 -9.64 -5.12
N LEU A 4 8.75 -8.72 -4.17
CA LEU A 4 7.62 -7.80 -4.23
C LEU A 4 7.76 -6.80 -5.39
N GLU A 5 8.95 -6.21 -5.59
CA GLU A 5 9.21 -5.34 -6.74
C GLU A 5 9.15 -6.09 -8.07
N ALA A 6 9.53 -7.37 -8.10
CA ALA A 6 9.42 -8.19 -9.30
C ALA A 6 7.95 -8.46 -9.69
N ALA A 7 7.05 -8.55 -8.70
CA ALA A 7 5.62 -8.76 -8.93
C ALA A 7 4.85 -7.46 -9.20
N TYR A 8 5.19 -6.37 -8.50
CA TYR A 8 4.41 -5.13 -8.50
C TYR A 8 5.15 -3.91 -9.06
N GLY A 9 6.38 -4.08 -9.54
CA GLY A 9 7.22 -2.99 -10.02
C GLY A 9 7.99 -2.28 -8.90
N GLY A 10 9.11 -1.67 -9.28
CA GLY A 10 9.90 -0.81 -8.40
C GLY A 10 9.27 0.56 -8.16
N PRO A 11 9.98 1.46 -7.45
CA PRO A 11 9.53 2.82 -7.23
C PRO A 11 9.21 3.53 -8.55
N SER A 12 8.06 4.19 -8.63
CA SER A 12 7.56 4.87 -9.83
C SER A 12 6.89 6.20 -9.48
N GLN A 13 6.85 7.13 -10.43
CA GLN A 13 6.02 8.35 -10.35
C GLN A 13 4.96 8.39 -11.46
N SER A 14 4.55 7.20 -11.94
CA SER A 14 3.59 7.02 -13.03
C SER A 14 2.19 7.46 -12.66
N GLY A 15 1.86 7.56 -11.36
CA GLY A 15 0.53 7.87 -10.84
C GLY A 15 -0.55 6.82 -11.14
N PHE A 16 -0.19 5.71 -11.78
CA PHE A 16 -1.07 4.59 -12.13
C PHE A 16 -0.29 3.29 -12.19
N GLY A 17 -1.00 2.17 -12.04
CA GLY A 17 -0.44 0.84 -11.88
C GLY A 17 0.00 0.58 -10.45
N SER A 18 0.97 -0.30 -10.27
CA SER A 18 1.58 -0.61 -8.98
C SER A 18 3.02 -0.11 -8.87
N ALA A 19 3.46 0.14 -7.64
CA ALA A 19 4.86 0.45 -7.33
C ALA A 19 5.18 0.08 -5.87
N VAL A 20 6.39 -0.45 -5.67
CA VAL A 20 6.92 -0.75 -4.33
C VAL A 20 7.96 0.29 -3.95
N PHE A 21 7.83 0.85 -2.75
CA PHE A 21 8.80 1.78 -2.15
C PHE A 21 9.33 1.22 -0.84
N ARG A 22 10.55 1.63 -0.49
CA ARG A 22 11.15 1.35 0.81
C ARG A 22 11.79 2.59 1.39
N GLN A 23 11.72 2.71 2.71
CA GLN A 23 12.53 3.65 3.48
C GLN A 23 12.74 3.11 4.89
N VAL A 24 13.67 3.71 5.63
CA VAL A 24 13.84 3.45 7.05
C VAL A 24 13.23 4.62 7.82
N LEU A 25 12.21 4.35 8.61
CA LEU A 25 11.62 5.32 9.52
C LEU A 25 12.34 5.27 10.87
N LYS A 26 12.47 6.42 11.52
CA LYS A 26 13.01 6.52 12.87
C LYS A 26 11.93 6.27 13.92
N ASP A 27 12.36 5.97 15.13
CA ASP A 27 11.46 5.88 16.28
C ASP A 27 10.67 7.19 16.45
N GLY A 28 9.35 7.07 16.51
CA GLY A 28 8.42 8.19 16.60
C GLY A 28 7.94 8.77 15.27
N ASP A 29 8.50 8.35 14.13
CA ASP A 29 7.94 8.71 12.81
C ASP A 29 6.55 8.08 12.63
N ASP A 30 5.62 8.87 12.07
CA ASP A 30 4.25 8.43 11.80
C ASP A 30 4.16 7.71 10.44
N LEU A 31 3.80 6.42 10.49
CA LEU A 31 3.61 5.59 9.30
C LEU A 31 2.56 6.18 8.34
N THR A 32 1.55 6.88 8.85
CA THR A 32 0.51 7.54 8.04
C THR A 32 1.08 8.71 7.26
N GLN A 33 1.89 9.56 7.89
CA GLN A 33 2.55 10.68 7.21
C GLN A 33 3.55 10.19 6.18
N ALA A 34 4.29 9.14 6.52
CA ALA A 34 5.23 8.50 5.61
C ALA A 34 4.52 7.88 4.40
N ALA A 35 3.42 7.17 4.60
CA ALA A 35 2.58 6.63 3.54
C ALA A 35 2.00 7.73 2.63
N LEU A 36 1.54 8.85 3.21
CA LEU A 36 1.06 9.99 2.43
C LEU A 36 2.19 10.62 1.59
N SER A 37 3.40 10.73 2.13
CA SER A 37 4.58 11.20 1.39
C SER A 37 4.92 10.27 0.21
N THR A 38 4.85 8.96 0.42
CA THR A 38 5.01 7.96 -0.63
C THR A 38 3.92 8.09 -1.69
N TYR A 39 2.66 8.27 -1.29
CA TYR A 39 1.54 8.47 -2.21
C TYR A 39 1.73 9.72 -3.09
N ARG A 40 2.11 10.85 -2.48
CA ARG A 40 2.44 12.09 -3.21
C ARG A 40 3.55 11.89 -4.24
N THR A 41 4.57 11.13 -3.88
CA THR A 41 5.69 10.79 -4.77
C THR A 41 5.22 9.92 -5.93
N PHE A 42 4.42 8.88 -5.65
CA PHE A 42 3.88 7.99 -6.68
C PHE A 42 2.99 8.72 -7.69
N VAL A 43 2.14 9.64 -7.23
CA VAL A 43 1.28 10.46 -8.09
C VAL A 43 2.09 11.47 -8.90
N GLY A 44 3.19 11.98 -8.33
CA GLY A 44 4.16 12.85 -9.01
C GLY A 44 3.53 14.14 -9.50
N GLN A 45 3.80 14.52 -10.76
CA GLN A 45 3.30 15.77 -11.36
C GLN A 45 1.77 15.88 -11.39
N ARG A 46 1.04 14.76 -11.37
CA ARG A 46 -0.42 14.78 -11.33
C ARG A 46 -0.97 15.35 -10.03
N TRP A 47 -0.20 15.27 -8.93
CA TRP A 47 -0.57 15.85 -7.64
C TRP A 47 -0.68 17.37 -7.77
N GLN A 48 0.32 17.98 -8.41
CA GLN A 48 0.36 19.42 -8.65
C GLN A 48 -0.70 19.85 -9.67
N ARG A 49 -0.90 19.05 -10.73
CA ARG A 49 -1.85 19.37 -11.80
C ARG A 49 -3.30 19.38 -11.35
N TYR A 50 -3.72 18.40 -10.56
CA TYR A 50 -5.12 18.24 -10.13
C TYR A 50 -5.38 18.75 -8.70
N GLY A 51 -4.31 19.05 -7.95
CA GLY A 51 -4.38 19.63 -6.62
C GLY A 51 -4.60 18.59 -5.52
N GLU A 52 -4.14 18.93 -4.32
CA GLU A 52 -4.21 18.07 -3.14
C GLU A 52 -5.63 17.64 -2.77
N ALA A 53 -6.61 18.54 -2.89
CA ALA A 53 -8.00 18.26 -2.54
C ALA A 53 -8.59 17.08 -3.34
N ALA A 54 -8.21 16.93 -4.62
CA ALA A 54 -8.68 15.84 -5.45
C ALA A 54 -8.16 14.48 -4.99
N TRP A 55 -6.88 14.42 -4.60
CA TRP A 55 -6.21 13.19 -4.17
C TRP A 55 -6.46 12.84 -2.70
N MET A 56 -6.72 13.85 -1.86
CA MET A 56 -6.97 13.67 -0.43
C MET A 56 -8.43 13.35 -0.09
N GLY A 57 -9.37 13.55 -1.01
CA GLY A 57 -10.79 13.29 -0.75
C GLY A 57 -11.05 11.86 -0.25
N PRO A 58 -10.54 10.82 -0.95
CA PRO A 58 -10.72 9.43 -0.51
C PRO A 58 -9.66 8.92 0.46
N TRP A 59 -8.58 9.68 0.68
CA TRP A 59 -7.46 9.27 1.52
C TRP A 59 -7.90 9.07 2.98
N ARG A 60 -7.91 7.80 3.40
CA ARG A 60 -8.19 7.39 4.78
C ARG A 60 -7.58 6.03 5.05
N ALA A 61 -7.20 5.76 6.29
CA ALA A 61 -6.89 4.41 6.73
C ALA A 61 -8.18 3.57 6.69
N VAL A 62 -8.16 2.45 5.98
CA VAL A 62 -9.28 1.50 5.87
C VAL A 62 -9.02 0.19 6.60
N TYR A 63 -7.77 -0.03 7.01
CA TYR A 63 -7.38 -1.15 7.85
C TYR A 63 -6.12 -0.79 8.65
N ALA A 64 -6.06 -1.29 9.88
CA ALA A 64 -4.87 -1.31 10.70
C ALA A 64 -4.79 -2.68 11.37
N ARG A 65 -3.61 -3.31 11.32
CA ARG A 65 -3.40 -4.60 11.98
C ARG A 65 -3.36 -4.41 13.49
N GLU A 66 -4.17 -5.17 14.21
CA GLU A 66 -4.13 -5.19 15.67
C GLU A 66 -2.82 -5.83 16.17
N PRO A 67 -2.17 -5.31 17.23
CA PRO A 67 -0.87 -5.81 17.70
C PRO A 67 -0.84 -7.30 18.07
N SER A 68 -1.99 -7.89 18.41
CA SER A 68 -2.12 -9.30 18.78
C SER A 68 -2.67 -10.19 17.64
N ALA A 69 -2.98 -9.61 16.49
CA ALA A 69 -3.46 -10.37 15.34
C ALA A 69 -2.33 -11.24 14.78
N ARG A 70 -2.68 -12.47 14.36
CA ARG A 70 -1.77 -13.29 13.57
C ARG A 70 -1.64 -12.64 12.18
N PRO A 71 -0.41 -12.30 11.73
CA PRO A 71 -0.22 -11.74 10.40
C PRO A 71 -0.70 -12.69 9.29
N ASP A 72 -1.58 -12.18 8.42
CA ASP A 72 -2.06 -12.86 7.22
C ASP A 72 -2.57 -11.81 6.22
N ILE A 73 -1.68 -11.24 5.41
CA ILE A 73 -1.97 -10.10 4.55
C ILE A 73 -3.04 -10.43 3.49
N ASP A 74 -3.16 -11.69 3.05
CA ASP A 74 -4.21 -12.09 2.11
C ASP A 74 -5.59 -11.97 2.77
N THR A 75 -5.73 -12.56 3.97
CA THR A 75 -6.97 -12.50 4.74
C THR A 75 -7.29 -11.07 5.17
N GLU A 76 -6.29 -10.29 5.59
CA GLU A 76 -6.44 -8.91 6.02
C GLU A 76 -6.94 -8.01 4.88
N LEU A 77 -6.36 -8.13 3.68
CA LEU A 77 -6.81 -7.37 2.51
C LEU A 77 -8.23 -7.80 2.07
N ARG A 78 -8.53 -9.10 2.03
CA ARG A 78 -9.89 -9.58 1.71
C ARG A 78 -10.93 -9.17 2.77
N GLY A 79 -10.49 -8.97 4.01
CA GLY A 79 -11.31 -8.53 5.13
C GLY A 79 -11.64 -7.03 5.16
N ILE A 80 -11.06 -6.22 4.28
CA ILE A 80 -11.32 -4.76 4.24
C ILE A 80 -12.81 -4.50 4.10
N ALA A 81 -13.38 -3.76 5.07
CA ALA A 81 -14.81 -3.44 5.15
C ALA A 81 -15.23 -2.37 4.13
N ASP A 82 -14.31 -1.44 3.85
CA ASP A 82 -14.54 -0.24 3.05
C ASP A 82 -14.87 -0.59 1.58
N PRO A 83 -16.04 -0.18 1.05
CA PRO A 83 -16.48 -0.57 -0.29
C PRO A 83 -15.59 -0.07 -1.43
N ASP A 84 -15.01 1.12 -1.29
CA ASP A 84 -14.17 1.72 -2.34
C ASP A 84 -12.84 0.99 -2.41
N ALA A 85 -12.20 0.82 -1.24
CA ALA A 85 -10.93 0.11 -1.13
C ALA A 85 -11.03 -1.36 -1.57
N ARG A 86 -12.15 -2.03 -1.24
CA ARG A 86 -12.35 -3.45 -1.57
C ARG A 86 -12.29 -3.72 -3.08
N GLN A 87 -12.63 -2.75 -3.93
CA GLN A 87 -12.56 -2.92 -5.39
C GLN A 87 -11.13 -3.14 -5.90
N SER A 88 -10.13 -2.58 -5.20
CA SER A 88 -8.72 -2.74 -5.55
C SER A 88 -8.11 -4.04 -5.03
N VAL A 89 -8.74 -4.74 -4.08
CA VAL A 89 -8.18 -5.95 -3.46
C VAL A 89 -7.97 -7.08 -4.48
N PRO A 90 -8.93 -7.45 -5.34
CA PRO A 90 -8.71 -8.47 -6.37
C PRO A 90 -7.64 -8.05 -7.37
N MET A 91 -7.47 -6.75 -7.62
CA MET A 91 -6.45 -6.26 -8.55
C MET A 91 -5.03 -6.47 -8.04
N ILE A 92 -4.85 -6.46 -6.72
CA ILE A 92 -3.57 -6.74 -6.07
C ILE A 92 -3.38 -8.25 -5.90
N LEU A 93 -4.41 -8.99 -5.46
CA LEU A 93 -4.27 -10.39 -5.07
C LEU A 93 -4.41 -11.39 -6.22
N ASP A 94 -5.31 -11.11 -7.17
CA ASP A 94 -5.85 -12.11 -8.08
C ASP A 94 -5.64 -11.76 -9.57
N ASN A 95 -5.66 -10.47 -9.94
CA ASN A 95 -5.61 -10.01 -11.34
C ASN A 95 -4.23 -9.50 -11.79
N ILE A 96 -3.17 -9.85 -11.07
CA ILE A 96 -1.79 -9.60 -11.51
C ILE A 96 -1.22 -10.81 -12.27
N GLU A 97 -0.26 -10.57 -13.15
CA GLU A 97 0.52 -11.64 -13.75
C GLU A 97 1.29 -12.40 -12.67
N GLY A 98 1.12 -13.73 -12.62
CA GLY A 98 1.73 -14.55 -11.57
C GLY A 98 1.14 -14.32 -10.18
N ALA A 99 -0.19 -14.16 -10.07
CA ALA A 99 -0.92 -13.94 -8.81
C ALA A 99 -0.45 -14.77 -7.61
N GLU A 100 -0.18 -16.07 -7.78
CA GLU A 100 0.37 -16.90 -6.70
C GLU A 100 1.73 -16.41 -6.20
N ALA A 101 2.64 -16.07 -7.11
CA ALA A 101 3.94 -15.52 -6.76
C ALA A 101 3.83 -14.13 -6.13
N GLY A 102 2.89 -13.31 -6.59
CA GLY A 102 2.62 -11.99 -6.00
C GLY A 102 2.03 -12.08 -4.59
N ARG A 103 1.11 -13.01 -4.32
CA ARG A 103 0.62 -13.30 -2.97
C ARG A 103 1.72 -13.84 -2.06
N ALA A 104 2.54 -14.75 -2.54
CA ALA A 104 3.69 -15.24 -1.79
C ALA A 104 4.70 -14.11 -1.48
N ALA A 105 4.89 -13.16 -2.41
CA ALA A 105 5.75 -11.99 -2.20
C ALA A 105 5.15 -11.00 -1.19
N LEU A 106 3.83 -10.79 -1.20
CA LEU A 106 3.12 -10.01 -0.18
C LEU A 106 3.31 -10.63 1.20
N SER A 107 3.00 -11.92 1.36
CA SER A 107 3.11 -12.63 2.63
C SER A 107 4.54 -12.60 3.16
N ALA A 108 5.53 -12.83 2.29
CA ALA A 108 6.94 -12.79 2.68
C ALA A 108 7.42 -11.41 3.20
N VAL A 109 6.71 -10.32 2.89
CA VAL A 109 7.04 -8.97 3.36
C VAL A 109 6.17 -8.55 4.53
N PHE A 110 4.86 -8.73 4.43
CA PHE A 110 3.89 -8.17 5.38
C PHE A 110 3.48 -9.15 6.48
N ASP A 111 3.71 -10.45 6.32
CA ASP A 111 3.47 -11.46 7.37
C ASP A 111 4.73 -11.80 8.16
N ASP A 112 5.85 -11.14 7.83
CA ASP A 112 7.08 -11.28 8.59
C ASP A 112 6.85 -10.85 10.04
N PRO A 113 7.23 -11.68 11.04
CA PRO A 113 6.97 -11.40 12.45
C PRO A 113 7.69 -10.15 12.98
N THR A 114 8.66 -9.61 12.25
CA THR A 114 9.31 -8.35 12.58
C THR A 114 8.46 -7.14 12.22
N VAL A 115 7.44 -7.29 11.36
CA VAL A 115 6.48 -6.23 11.01
C VAL A 115 5.50 -6.03 12.17
N THR A 116 5.71 -4.95 12.92
CA THR A 116 4.92 -4.63 14.12
C THR A 116 3.80 -3.63 13.86
N GLU A 117 3.85 -2.90 12.75
CA GLU A 117 2.79 -1.99 12.34
C GLU A 117 2.44 -2.21 10.87
N LEU A 118 1.16 -2.44 10.59
CA LEU A 118 0.62 -2.51 9.23
C LEU A 118 -0.63 -1.64 9.12
N ARG A 119 -0.69 -0.81 8.09
CA ARG A 119 -1.85 0.02 7.74
C ARG A 119 -2.15 -0.08 6.26
N VAL A 120 -3.43 -0.01 5.92
CA VAL A 120 -3.89 0.07 4.54
C VAL A 120 -4.70 1.35 4.37
N PHE A 121 -4.42 2.08 3.30
CA PHE A 121 -5.07 3.35 2.97
C PHE A 121 -5.80 3.24 1.64
N ASN A 122 -6.98 3.84 1.59
CA ASN A 122 -7.73 4.00 0.34
C ASN A 122 -7.12 5.13 -0.49
N LEU A 123 -7.02 4.92 -1.80
CA LEU A 123 -6.55 5.90 -2.78
C LEU A 123 -7.60 6.10 -3.88
N GLY A 124 -7.46 7.19 -4.63
CA GLY A 124 -8.30 7.46 -5.81
C GLY A 124 -8.97 8.82 -5.74
N ASP A 125 -10.08 8.96 -6.46
CA ASP A 125 -10.97 10.13 -6.41
C ASP A 125 -12.38 9.78 -5.88
N GLY A 126 -12.63 8.52 -5.53
CA GLY A 126 -13.95 8.03 -5.09
C GLY A 126 -14.94 7.88 -6.24
N ALA A 127 -14.48 7.94 -7.48
CA ALA A 127 -15.28 7.79 -8.69
C ALA A 127 -14.56 6.91 -9.73
N ALA A 128 -13.80 7.53 -10.65
CA ALA A 128 -13.14 6.81 -11.73
C ALA A 128 -11.88 6.07 -11.24
N MET A 129 -11.14 6.70 -10.33
CA MET A 129 -9.90 6.14 -9.82
C MET A 129 -10.14 5.39 -8.51
N SER A 130 -9.61 4.17 -8.43
CA SER A 130 -9.60 3.37 -7.21
C SER A 130 -8.20 2.82 -6.95
N GLY A 131 -7.81 2.76 -5.69
CA GLY A 131 -6.50 2.25 -5.34
C GLY A 131 -6.34 1.93 -3.87
N LEU A 132 -5.22 1.30 -3.57
CA LEU A 132 -4.83 0.89 -2.23
C LEU A 132 -3.35 1.16 -2.01
N LEU A 133 -3.02 1.61 -0.80
CA LEU A 133 -1.65 1.66 -0.31
C LEU A 133 -1.53 0.78 0.93
N VAL A 134 -0.68 -0.25 0.86
CA VAL A 134 -0.31 -1.09 2.00
C VAL A 134 1.03 -0.62 2.54
N ALA A 135 1.09 -0.29 3.82
CA ALA A 135 2.29 0.17 4.50
C ALA A 135 2.60 -0.77 5.67
N GLY A 136 3.81 -1.33 5.71
CA GLY A 136 4.28 -2.20 6.79
C GLY A 136 5.64 -1.75 7.32
N ARG A 137 5.78 -1.59 8.63
CA ARG A 137 7.02 -1.21 9.31
C ARG A 137 7.53 -2.33 10.21
N CYS A 138 8.81 -2.68 10.04
CA CYS A 138 9.54 -3.56 10.94
C CYS A 138 9.93 -2.82 12.23
N GLY A 139 9.60 -3.39 13.38
CA GLY A 139 9.72 -2.72 14.68
C GLY A 139 11.16 -2.38 15.07
N ASP A 140 12.07 -3.34 14.93
CA ASP A 140 13.45 -3.20 15.44
C ASP A 140 14.37 -2.40 14.50
N SER A 141 14.10 -2.44 13.20
CA SER A 141 14.94 -1.80 12.17
C SER A 141 14.37 -0.48 11.65
N GLY A 142 13.07 -0.23 11.85
CA GLY A 142 12.35 0.86 11.20
C GLY A 142 12.19 0.69 9.69
N GLU A 143 12.68 -0.41 9.11
CA GLU A 143 12.51 -0.70 7.69
C GLU A 143 11.03 -0.74 7.35
N THR A 144 10.64 0.07 6.38
CA THR A 144 9.23 0.25 6.02
C THR A 144 9.07 0.01 4.54
N THR A 145 8.14 -0.86 4.18
CA THR A 145 7.77 -1.16 2.80
C THR A 145 6.38 -0.62 2.51
N TYR A 146 6.23 -0.02 1.33
CA TYR A 146 4.96 0.46 0.81
C TYR A 146 4.68 -0.21 -0.52
N LEU A 147 3.49 -0.80 -0.67
CA LEU A 147 2.93 -1.17 -1.96
C LEU A 147 1.82 -0.19 -2.28
N VAL A 148 1.96 0.53 -3.39
CA VAL A 148 0.94 1.44 -3.91
C VAL A 148 0.34 0.80 -5.16
N PHE A 149 -0.99 0.79 -5.28
CA PHE A 149 -1.73 0.42 -6.47
C PHE A 149 -2.80 1.46 -6.75
N LEU A 150 -2.90 1.95 -7.98
CA LEU A 150 -3.92 2.90 -8.40
C LEU A 150 -4.32 2.65 -9.85
N MET A 151 -5.62 2.53 -10.10
CA MET A 151 -6.21 2.43 -11.43
C MET A 151 -7.16 3.60 -11.71
N ASP A 152 -7.47 3.80 -12.98
CA ASP A 152 -8.44 4.77 -13.56
C ASP A 152 -9.50 3.99 -14.35
#